data_AF-A0A351KVA6-F1
#
_entry.id   AF-A0A351KVA6-F1
#
_cell.length_a   1.000
_cell.length_b   1.000
_cell.length_c   1.000
_cell.angle_alpha   90.00
_cell.angle_beta   90.00
_cell.angle_gamma   90.00
#
_symmetry.space_group_name_H-M   'P 1'
#
loop_
_entity.id
_entity.type
_entity.pdbx_description
1 polymer ?
#
loop_
_entity_poly.entity_id
_entity_poly.type
_entity_poly.pdbx_seq_one_letter_code
_entity_poly.pdbx_strand_id
1 'polypeptide(L)'
;GRGSQTKAGLTGFSVSNLRIPGFEQPWESDYGKPERIASALEIMLQGPLGGAAFNNEFGRPNICGYFRTFEQSDPDGPGLRGYHKPIMLAGGMGN
;
A
#
# COMPACT_ATOMS: atom_id res chain seq x y z
N GLY A 1 20.98 -15.50 14.50
CA GLY A 1 21.44 -16.90 14.69
C GLY A 1 22.60 -17.21 13.76
N ARG A 2 22.91 -18.49 13.50
CA ARG A 2 23.98 -18.95 12.58
C ARG A 2 23.47 -19.35 11.18
N GLY A 3 22.22 -19.02 10.87
CA GLY A 3 21.50 -19.37 9.64
C GLY A 3 20.04 -19.75 9.94
N SER A 4 19.11 -19.41 9.06
CA SER A 4 17.68 -19.76 9.13
C SER A 4 17.07 -19.82 7.73
N GLN A 5 15.92 -20.50 7.59
CA GLN A 5 15.22 -20.62 6.30
C GLN A 5 13.87 -19.88 6.34
N THR A 6 13.63 -19.03 5.35
CA THR A 6 12.36 -18.31 5.23
C THR A 6 11.23 -19.26 4.80
N LYS A 7 10.04 -19.11 5.40
CA LYS A 7 8.91 -20.03 5.19
C LYS A 7 7.68 -19.35 4.59
N ALA A 8 7.29 -18.20 5.12
CA ALA A 8 6.11 -17.48 4.65
C ALA A 8 6.28 -15.97 4.79
N GLY A 9 5.68 -15.22 3.88
CA GLY A 9 5.64 -13.77 3.88
C GLY A 9 4.28 -13.20 4.25
N LEU A 10 4.27 -11.90 4.54
CA LEU A 10 3.08 -11.06 4.60
C LEU A 10 3.35 -9.74 3.88
N THR A 11 2.31 -9.09 3.35
CA THR A 11 2.43 -7.77 2.69
C THR A 11 1.27 -6.85 3.06
N GLY A 12 1.56 -5.58 3.30
CA GLY A 12 0.56 -4.59 3.68
C GLY A 12 0.70 -3.28 2.93
N PHE A 13 -0.43 -2.64 2.61
CA PHE A 13 -0.46 -1.34 1.97
C PHE A 13 -1.41 -0.37 2.67
N SER A 14 -0.92 0.83 3.00
CA SER A 14 -1.78 1.98 3.30
C SER A 14 -1.53 3.08 2.27
N VAL A 15 -2.58 3.54 1.60
CA VAL A 15 -2.53 4.57 0.54
C VAL A 15 -3.66 5.58 0.72
N SER A 16 -3.56 6.73 0.04
CA SER A 16 -4.68 7.69 -0.10
C SER A 16 -5.86 7.08 -0.88
N ASN A 17 -6.93 7.85 -1.06
CA ASN A 17 -8.09 7.42 -1.84
C ASN A 17 -7.70 7.05 -3.28
N LEU A 18 -8.26 5.96 -3.81
CA LEU A 18 -7.87 5.44 -5.11
C LEU A 18 -8.41 6.30 -6.24
N ARG A 19 -9.65 6.80 -6.10
CA ARG A 19 -10.32 7.61 -7.13
C ARG A 19 -10.24 6.94 -8.50
N ILE A 20 -10.74 5.70 -8.55
CA ILE A 20 -10.72 4.88 -9.78
C ILE A 20 -11.59 5.58 -10.83
N PRO A 21 -11.07 5.90 -12.03
CA PRO A 21 -11.84 6.58 -13.06
C PRO A 21 -13.12 5.81 -13.43
N GLY A 22 -14.26 6.48 -13.33
CA GLY A 22 -15.58 5.88 -13.59
C GLY A 22 -16.10 4.98 -12.47
N PHE A 23 -15.42 4.95 -11.32
CA PHE A 23 -15.83 4.24 -10.12
C PHE A 23 -15.49 5.03 -8.84
N GLU A 24 -15.55 6.36 -8.93
CA GLU A 24 -15.30 7.26 -7.81
C GLU A 24 -16.34 7.05 -6.70
N GLN A 25 -15.87 7.07 -5.45
CA GLN A 25 -16.75 6.88 -4.30
C GLN A 25 -17.16 8.22 -3.68
N PRO A 26 -18.35 8.33 -3.07
CA PRO A 26 -18.88 9.61 -2.59
C PRO A 26 -18.09 10.24 -1.43
N TRP A 27 -17.25 9.46 -0.74
CA TRP A 27 -16.35 9.96 0.30
C TRP A 27 -14.98 10.40 -0.22
N GLU A 28 -14.67 10.14 -1.50
CA GLU A 28 -13.40 10.51 -2.09
C GLU A 28 -13.45 11.96 -2.58
N SER A 29 -12.43 12.74 -2.25
CA SER A 29 -12.25 14.12 -2.72
C SER A 29 -10.85 14.29 -3.30
N ASP A 30 -10.70 15.15 -4.31
CA ASP A 30 -9.40 15.48 -4.86
C ASP A 30 -8.75 16.62 -4.08
N TYR A 31 -7.76 16.28 -3.26
CA TYR A 31 -6.95 17.24 -2.53
C TYR A 31 -5.63 17.60 -3.23
N GLY A 32 -5.42 17.07 -4.45
CA GLY A 32 -4.16 17.15 -5.18
C GLY A 32 -3.05 16.30 -4.55
N LYS A 33 -1.93 16.17 -5.28
CA LYS A 33 -0.70 15.51 -4.80
C LYS A 33 0.53 16.22 -5.39
N PRO A 34 1.70 16.16 -4.74
CA PRO A 34 2.94 16.61 -5.36
C PRO A 34 3.19 15.88 -6.71
N GLU A 35 3.58 16.60 -7.75
CA GLU A 35 3.80 16.01 -9.09
C GLU A 35 4.87 14.91 -9.11
N ARG A 36 5.86 15.01 -8.21
CA ARG A 36 6.98 14.05 -8.11
C ARG A 36 6.60 12.68 -7.53
N ILE A 37 5.38 12.49 -7.03
CA ILE A 37 4.93 11.21 -6.44
C ILE A 37 3.83 10.58 -7.27
N ALA A 38 3.78 9.25 -7.30
CA ALA A 38 2.69 8.49 -7.89
C ALA A 38 1.38 8.68 -7.09
N SER A 39 0.24 8.56 -7.77
CA SER A 39 -1.08 8.49 -7.14
C SER A 39 -1.26 7.19 -6.33
N ALA A 40 -2.23 7.18 -5.42
CA ALA A 40 -2.60 5.98 -4.68
C ALA A 40 -3.00 4.83 -5.62
N LEU A 41 -3.73 5.13 -6.70
CA LEU A 41 -4.10 4.15 -7.72
C LEU A 41 -2.89 3.57 -8.43
N GLU A 42 -1.96 4.40 -8.91
CA GLU A 42 -0.73 3.94 -9.57
C GLU A 42 0.11 3.07 -8.64
N ILE A 43 0.23 3.45 -7.36
CA ILE A 43 0.91 2.64 -6.34
C ILE A 43 0.25 1.26 -6.22
N MET A 44 -1.08 1.20 -6.19
CA MET A 44 -1.79 -0.08 -6.05
C MET A 44 -1.83 -0.91 -7.33
N LEU A 45 -1.64 -0.31 -8.51
CA LEU A 45 -1.50 -1.04 -9.76
C LEU A 45 -0.10 -1.66 -9.92
N GLN A 46 0.96 -1.00 -9.43
CA GLN A 46 2.35 -1.46 -9.64
C GLN A 46 2.97 -2.11 -8.40
N GLY A 47 2.74 -1.56 -7.22
CA GLY A 47 3.37 -1.99 -5.97
C GLY A 47 3.11 -3.45 -5.60
N PRO A 48 1.85 -3.92 -5.56
CA PRO A 48 1.53 -5.31 -5.29
C PRO A 48 2.14 -6.29 -6.29
N LEU A 49 2.22 -5.92 -7.57
CA LEU A 49 2.86 -6.75 -8.60
C LEU A 49 4.36 -6.90 -8.35
N GLY A 50 5.06 -5.82 -8.00
CA GLY A 50 6.48 -5.89 -7.65
C GLY A 50 6.75 -6.76 -6.41
N GLY A 51 5.93 -6.61 -5.35
CA GLY A 51 6.05 -7.43 -4.15
C GLY A 51 5.72 -8.91 -4.40
N ALA A 52 4.73 -9.20 -5.23
CA ALA A 52 4.37 -10.57 -5.62
C ALA A 52 5.46 -11.20 -6.50
N ALA A 53 6.01 -10.46 -7.47
CA ALA A 53 7.09 -10.93 -8.32
C ALA A 53 8.30 -11.40 -7.50
N PHE A 54 8.74 -10.60 -6.52
CA PHE A 54 9.83 -10.99 -5.63
C PHE A 54 9.50 -12.25 -4.81
N ASN A 55 8.31 -12.33 -4.21
CA ASN A 55 7.91 -13.52 -3.44
C ASN A 55 7.84 -14.79 -4.31
N ASN A 56 7.35 -14.67 -5.54
CA ASN A 56 7.23 -15.77 -6.48
C ASN A 56 8.60 -16.25 -6.98
N GLU A 57 9.48 -15.31 -7.39
CA GLU A 57 10.83 -15.63 -7.87
C GLU A 57 11.70 -16.20 -6.75
N PHE A 58 11.61 -15.65 -5.54
CA PHE A 58 12.31 -16.17 -4.37
C PHE A 58 11.74 -17.52 -3.88
N GLY A 59 10.50 -17.86 -4.26
CA GLY A 59 9.85 -19.11 -3.86
C GLY A 59 9.31 -19.10 -2.43
N ARG A 60 8.84 -17.94 -1.94
CA ARG A 60 8.21 -17.82 -0.62
C ARG A 60 6.72 -17.47 -0.75
N PRO A 61 5.80 -18.30 -0.21
CA PRO A 61 4.38 -17.99 -0.24
C PRO A 61 4.05 -16.76 0.62
N ASN A 62 3.22 -15.87 0.09
CA ASN A 62 2.72 -14.70 0.81
C ASN A 62 1.28 -14.99 1.27
N ILE A 63 1.08 -15.18 2.57
CA ILE A 63 -0.15 -15.83 3.10
C ILE A 63 -1.00 -14.90 3.98
N CYS A 64 -0.54 -13.67 4.20
CA CYS A 64 -1.25 -12.70 5.02
C CYS A 64 -0.99 -11.30 4.51
N GLY A 65 -1.92 -10.39 4.78
CA GLY A 65 -1.74 -9.00 4.41
C GLY A 65 -2.87 -8.11 4.87
N TYR A 66 -2.71 -6.82 4.63
CA TYR A 66 -3.77 -5.84 4.81
C TYR A 66 -3.73 -4.80 3.69
N PHE A 67 -4.87 -4.21 3.42
CA PHE A 67 -4.98 -3.09 2.50
C PHE A 67 -5.89 -2.03 3.11
N ARG A 68 -5.42 -0.79 3.17
CA ARG A 68 -6.16 0.36 3.71
C ARG A 68 -6.06 1.56 2.78
N THR A 69 -7.20 2.15 2.49
CA THR A 69 -7.31 3.50 1.90
C THR A 69 -7.75 4.48 2.98
N PHE A 70 -7.06 5.60 3.09
CA PHE A 70 -7.52 6.69 3.96
C PHE A 70 -6.94 8.02 3.48
N GLU A 71 -7.83 8.96 3.21
CA GLU A 71 -7.49 10.35 2.93
C GLU A 71 -8.72 11.22 3.22
N GLN A 72 -8.57 12.16 4.14
CA GLN A 72 -9.65 13.06 4.56
C GLN A 72 -9.08 14.35 5.15
N SER A 73 -9.78 15.46 4.94
CA SER A 73 -9.50 16.72 5.64
C SER A 73 -9.69 16.55 7.16
N ASP A 74 -8.81 17.15 7.95
CA ASP A 74 -8.88 17.14 9.40
C ASP A 74 -10.13 17.90 9.88
N PRO A 75 -11.01 17.29 10.69
CA PRO A 75 -12.18 17.99 11.23
C PRO A 75 -11.83 19.19 12.11
N ASP A 76 -10.66 19.16 12.75
CA ASP A 76 -10.27 20.11 13.80
C ASP A 76 -9.27 21.19 13.30
N GLY A 77 -8.95 21.23 11.99
CA GLY A 77 -8.04 22.22 11.43
C GLY A 77 -7.76 22.09 9.94
N PRO A 78 -6.90 22.95 9.34
CA PRO A 78 -6.65 23.00 7.90
C PRO A 78 -5.75 21.85 7.37
N GLY A 79 -5.64 20.73 8.09
CA GLY A 79 -4.77 19.61 7.74
C GLY A 79 -5.43 18.63 6.78
N LEU A 80 -4.64 17.93 5.96
CA LEU A 80 -5.06 16.73 5.24
C LEU A 80 -4.41 15.51 5.90
N ARG A 81 -5.21 14.53 6.33
CA ARG A 81 -4.70 13.27 6.85
C ARG A 81 -4.89 12.17 5.84
N GLY A 82 -3.81 11.50 5.47
CA GLY A 82 -3.85 10.40 4.52
C GLY A 82 -2.47 9.82 4.29
N TYR A 83 -2.34 9.02 3.24
CA TYR A 83 -1.12 8.28 2.92
C TYR A 83 -0.60 8.63 1.52
N HIS A 84 -0.43 9.92 1.24
CA HIS A 84 0.30 10.39 0.05
C HIS A 84 1.73 9.84 0.01
N LYS A 85 2.39 9.74 1.18
CA LYS A 85 3.52 8.84 1.37
C LYS A 85 2.95 7.49 1.82
N PRO A 86 3.00 6.45 0.98
CA PRO A 86 2.34 5.19 1.29
C PRO A 86 3.07 4.43 2.40
N ILE A 87 2.33 3.56 3.10
CA ILE A 87 2.95 2.46 3.84
C ILE A 87 3.03 1.27 2.88
N MET A 88 4.24 0.83 2.60
CA MET A 88 4.52 -0.47 1.99
C MET A 88 5.18 -1.33 3.07
N LEU A 89 4.49 -2.37 3.49
CA LEU A 89 4.91 -3.26 4.56
C LEU A 89 5.21 -4.63 3.98
N ALA A 90 6.39 -5.15 4.31
CA ALA A 90 6.76 -6.53 4.03
C ALA A 90 7.25 -7.18 5.33
N GLY A 91 6.76 -8.38 5.60
CA GLY A 91 7.16 -9.18 6.76
C GLY A 91 7.17 -10.66 6.43
N GLY A 92 7.46 -11.49 7.43
CA GLY A 92 7.42 -12.93 7.26
C GLY A 92 7.91 -13.69 8.47
N MET A 93 7.89 -15.02 8.35
CA MET A 93 8.42 -15.96 9.33
C MET A 93 9.42 -16.93 8.70
N GLY A 94 10.34 -17.42 9.52
CA GLY A 94 11.29 -18.48 9.17
C GLY A 94 11.45 -19.45 10.34
N ASN A 95 12.15 -20.56 10.08
CA ASN A 95 12.55 -21.54 11.10
C ASN A 95 13.97 -21.27 11.58
#